data_AF-F0YNT3-F1
#
_entry.id   AF-F0YNT3-F1
#
_cell.length_a   1.000
_cell.length_b   1.000
_cell.length_c   1.000
_cell.angle_alpha   90.00
_cell.angle_beta   90.00
_cell.angle_gamma   90.00
#
_symmetry.space_group_name_H-M   'P 1'
#
loop_
_entity.id
_entity.type
_entity.pdbx_description
1 polymer ?
#
loop_
_entity_poly.entity_id
_entity_poly.type
_entity_poly.pdbx_seq_one_letter_code
_entity_poly.pdbx_strand_id
1 'polypeptide(L)'
;NQEAQKYYDHTAPMLFDTVSELGGYFIKLGQRFSMSRGIISETYVDALKPLCVDVPSRPFETMAEVFLSSTGKSLDDLFEFVDHDSLGSASLAQVHRAVVCKDQGGTREVVVKIMYPEVDKTFLLDLDNVLLLCKF
;
A
#
# COMPACT_ATOMS: atom_id res chain seq x y z
N ASN A 1 -5.63 33.88 -8.04
CA ASN A 1 -5.29 35.01 -7.16
C ASN A 1 -3.85 34.80 -6.68
N GLN A 2 -2.96 35.78 -6.88
CA GLN A 2 -1.53 35.69 -6.55
C GLN A 2 -1.27 35.45 -5.04
N GLU A 3 -2.16 35.93 -4.17
CA GLU A 3 -2.08 35.71 -2.73
C GLU A 3 -2.39 34.25 -2.36
N ALA A 4 -3.44 33.67 -2.97
CA ALA A 4 -3.76 32.25 -2.80
C ALA A 4 -2.64 31.34 -3.30
N GLN A 5 -1.99 31.69 -4.42
CA GLN A 5 -0.86 30.92 -4.93
C GLN A 5 0.32 30.90 -3.95
N LYS A 6 0.69 32.06 -3.38
CA LYS A 6 1.72 32.14 -2.34
C LYS A 6 1.39 31.28 -1.11
N TYR A 7 0.12 31.26 -0.72
CA TYR A 7 -0.34 30.41 0.38
C TYR A 7 -0.18 28.90 0.05
N TYR A 8 -0.56 28.48 -1.16
CA TYR A 8 -0.40 27.09 -1.60
C TYR A 8 1.07 26.67 -1.65
N ASP A 9 1.93 27.51 -2.24
CA ASP A 9 3.37 27.21 -2.35
C ASP A 9 4.02 27.10 -0.96
N HIS A 10 3.55 27.89 0.01
CA HIS A 10 4.05 27.81 1.38
C HIS A 10 3.57 26.56 2.13
N THR A 11 2.32 26.15 1.92
CA THR A 11 1.66 25.09 2.72
C THR A 11 1.74 23.69 2.09
N ALA A 12 1.98 23.59 0.79
CA ALA A 12 2.04 22.30 0.11
C ALA A 12 3.16 21.37 0.63
N PRO A 13 4.38 21.87 0.95
CA PRO A 13 5.39 21.04 1.60
C PRO A 13 4.95 20.56 2.99
N MET A 14 4.34 21.45 3.80
CA MET A 14 3.83 21.09 5.13
C MET A 14 2.74 20.02 5.05
N LEU A 15 1.88 20.08 4.04
CA LEU A 15 0.86 19.04 3.80
C LEU A 15 1.52 17.69 3.49
N PHE A 16 2.54 17.68 2.63
CA PHE A 16 3.27 16.45 2.30
C PHE A 16 3.94 15.85 3.54
N ASP A 17 4.66 16.67 4.32
CA ASP A 17 5.35 16.23 5.53
C ASP A 17 4.35 15.69 6.55
N THR A 18 3.26 16.41 6.81
CA THR A 18 2.21 16.00 7.76
C THR A 18 1.56 14.68 7.33
N VAL A 19 1.21 14.54 6.05
CA VAL A 19 0.63 13.31 5.53
C VAL A 19 1.61 12.13 5.67
N SER A 20 2.89 12.37 5.38
CA SER A 20 3.96 11.38 5.50
C SER A 20 4.18 10.92 6.93
N GLU A 21 4.21 11.85 7.88
CA GLU A 21 4.36 11.57 9.31
C GLU A 21 3.17 10.79 9.88
N LEU A 22 1.95 11.14 9.48
CA LEU A 22 0.74 10.45 9.95
C LEU A 22 0.62 9.02 9.40
N GLY A 23 1.19 8.76 8.22
CA GLY A 23 1.22 7.42 7.63
C GLY A 23 -0.17 6.86 7.27
N GLY A 24 -0.23 5.55 7.01
CA GLY A 24 -1.46 4.77 6.87
C GLY A 24 -2.53 5.39 5.96
N TYR A 25 -3.69 5.71 6.54
CA TYR A 25 -4.85 6.30 5.89
C TYR A 25 -4.52 7.63 5.21
N PHE A 26 -3.73 8.48 5.86
CA PHE A 26 -3.40 9.80 5.31
C PHE A 26 -2.54 9.68 4.05
N ILE A 27 -1.62 8.72 4.00
CA ILE A 27 -0.88 8.40 2.78
C ILE A 27 -1.83 8.00 1.65
N LYS A 28 -2.79 7.11 1.92
CA LYS A 28 -3.78 6.68 0.93
C LYS A 28 -4.65 7.85 0.45
N LEU A 29 -5.02 8.75 1.36
CA LEU A 29 -5.79 9.94 1.05
C LEU A 29 -4.96 10.93 0.20
N GLY A 30 -3.69 11.15 0.55
CA GLY A 30 -2.74 11.95 -0.21
C GLY A 30 -2.52 11.40 -1.62
N GLN A 31 -2.37 10.09 -1.76
CA GLN A 31 -2.32 9.40 -3.06
C GLN A 31 -3.61 9.62 -3.86
N ARG A 32 -4.78 9.56 -3.22
CA ARG A 32 -6.05 9.81 -3.91
C ARG A 32 -6.15 11.25 -4.40
N PHE A 33 -5.70 12.20 -3.60
CA PHE A 33 -5.69 13.62 -3.93
C PHE A 33 -4.66 13.96 -5.02
N SER A 34 -3.49 13.32 -5.04
CA SER A 34 -2.49 13.51 -6.11
C SER A 34 -2.97 13.03 -7.49
N MET A 35 -4.01 12.20 -7.54
CA MET A 35 -4.66 11.75 -8.78
C MET A 35 -5.91 12.57 -9.15
N SER A 36 -6.40 13.44 -8.27
CA SER A 36 -7.71 14.10 -8.41
C SER A 36 -7.57 15.58 -8.78
N ARG A 37 -7.19 15.84 -10.04
CA ARG A 37 -7.12 17.22 -10.57
C ARG A 37 -8.48 17.90 -10.48
N GLY A 38 -8.48 19.17 -10.08
CA GLY A 38 -9.69 20.00 -9.99
C GLY A 38 -10.43 19.94 -8.64
N ILE A 39 -10.02 19.09 -7.70
CA ILE A 39 -10.53 19.12 -6.31
C ILE A 39 -9.69 20.04 -5.43
N ILE A 40 -8.36 19.96 -5.60
CA ILE A 40 -7.38 20.79 -4.89
C ILE A 40 -6.49 21.53 -5.90
N SER A 41 -5.77 22.55 -5.44
CA SER A 41 -4.79 23.28 -6.25
C SER A 41 -3.73 22.35 -6.85
N GLU A 42 -3.29 22.62 -8.09
CA GLU A 42 -2.24 21.86 -8.77
C GLU A 42 -0.95 21.81 -7.92
N THR A 43 -0.63 22.87 -7.16
CA THR A 43 0.51 22.88 -6.23
C THR A 43 0.43 21.75 -5.19
N TYR A 44 -0.75 21.49 -4.63
CA TYR A 44 -0.93 20.39 -3.68
C TYR A 44 -0.93 19.03 -4.37
N VAL A 45 -1.51 18.94 -5.57
CA VAL A 45 -1.43 17.72 -6.40
C VAL A 45 0.04 17.33 -6.60
N ASP A 46 0.85 18.29 -7.05
CA ASP A 46 2.27 18.10 -7.31
C ASP A 46 3.05 17.72 -6.05
N ALA A 47 2.79 18.39 -4.91
CA ALA A 47 3.43 18.07 -3.64
C ALA A 47 3.10 16.66 -3.12
N LEU A 48 1.92 16.12 -3.43
CA LEU A 48 1.48 14.79 -2.99
C LEU A 48 1.88 13.66 -3.95
N LYS A 49 2.33 13.95 -5.18
CA LYS A 49 2.78 12.92 -6.15
C LYS A 49 3.85 11.97 -5.60
N PRO A 50 4.85 12.42 -4.82
CA PRO A 50 5.87 11.51 -4.28
C PRO A 50 5.32 10.45 -3.33
N LEU A 51 4.10 10.62 -2.78
CA LEU A 51 3.44 9.59 -1.96
C LEU A 51 3.05 8.35 -2.77
N CYS A 52 3.03 8.44 -4.10
CA CYS A 52 2.73 7.34 -4.99
C CYS A 52 3.97 6.51 -5.40
N VAL A 53 5.15 6.81 -4.84
CA VAL A 53 6.37 6.04 -5.12
C VAL A 53 6.21 4.60 -4.61
N ASP A 54 6.75 3.65 -5.37
CA ASP A 54 6.67 2.22 -5.05
C ASP A 54 7.16 1.94 -3.64
N VAL A 55 6.33 1.21 -2.90
CA VAL A 55 6.70 0.72 -1.58
C VAL A 55 7.72 -0.40 -1.78
N PRO A 56 8.87 -0.41 -1.11
CA PRO A 56 9.82 -1.50 -1.25
C PRO A 56 9.20 -2.83 -0.80
N SER A 57 9.53 -3.89 -1.52
CA SER A 57 9.16 -5.25 -1.10
C SER A 57 9.94 -5.66 0.15
N ARG A 58 9.31 -6.49 0.97
CA ARG A 58 9.90 -7.14 2.13
C ARG A 58 10.63 -8.41 1.68
N PRO A 59 11.61 -8.91 2.46
CA PRO A 59 12.24 -10.19 2.20
C PRO A 59 11.19 -11.30 2.04
N PHE A 60 11.44 -12.22 1.11
CA PHE A 60 10.52 -13.31 0.81
C PHE A 60 10.24 -14.17 2.05
N GLU A 61 11.25 -14.42 2.87
CA GLU A 61 11.18 -15.23 4.08
C GLU A 61 10.16 -14.65 5.07
N THR A 62 10.16 -13.32 5.25
CA THR A 62 9.16 -12.64 6.08
C THR A 62 7.76 -12.88 5.55
N MET A 63 7.56 -12.82 4.23
CA MET A 63 6.25 -13.06 3.63
C MET A 63 5.83 -14.52 3.70
N ALA A 64 6.76 -15.45 3.54
CA ALA A 64 6.52 -16.89 3.69
C ALA A 64 6.09 -17.23 5.12
N GLU A 65 6.69 -16.62 6.14
CA GLU A 65 6.27 -16.76 7.54
C GLU A 65 4.86 -16.21 7.78
N VAL A 66 4.52 -15.05 7.19
CA VAL A 66 3.16 -14.50 7.27
C VAL A 66 2.14 -15.42 6.59
N PHE A 67 2.48 -15.98 5.44
CA PHE A 67 1.64 -16.94 4.75
C PHE A 67 1.42 -18.21 5.59
N LEU A 68 2.49 -18.75 6.17
CA LEU A 68 2.42 -19.94 7.02
C LEU A 68 1.58 -19.69 8.27
N SER A 69 1.81 -18.57 8.96
CA SER A 69 1.07 -18.23 10.18
C SER A 69 -0.42 -17.96 9.93
N SER A 70 -0.78 -17.43 8.74
CA SER A 70 -2.17 -17.15 8.39
C SER A 70 -2.94 -18.36 7.82
N THR A 71 -2.27 -19.27 7.13
CA THR A 71 -2.93 -20.41 6.46
C THR A 71 -2.69 -21.76 7.14
N GLY A 72 -1.69 -21.85 8.01
CA GLY A 72 -1.23 -23.10 8.63
C GLY A 72 -0.49 -24.05 7.67
N LYS A 73 -0.20 -23.63 6.44
CA LYS A 73 0.51 -24.39 5.41
C LYS A 73 1.63 -23.56 4.82
N SER A 74 2.73 -24.19 4.44
CA SER A 74 3.80 -23.50 3.72
C SER A 74 3.38 -23.20 2.28
N LEU A 75 4.09 -22.29 1.63
CA LEU A 75 3.89 -22.02 0.20
C LEU A 75 4.19 -23.30 -0.63
N ASP A 76 5.20 -24.06 -0.25
CA ASP A 76 5.60 -25.31 -0.91
C ASP A 76 4.55 -26.42 -0.79
N ASP A 77 3.69 -26.38 0.24
CA ASP A 77 2.58 -27.33 0.40
C ASP A 77 1.42 -27.07 -0.58
N LEU A 78 1.31 -25.85 -1.12
CA LEU A 78 0.17 -25.39 -1.90
C LEU A 78 0.51 -25.06 -3.35
N PHE A 79 1.77 -24.75 -3.63
CA PHE A 79 2.25 -24.30 -4.92
C PHE A 79 3.40 -25.18 -5.39
N GLU A 80 3.39 -25.51 -6.68
CA GLU A 80 4.49 -26.22 -7.34
C GLU A 80 5.71 -25.31 -7.52
N PHE A 81 5.47 -24.01 -7.67
CA PHE A 81 6.49 -22.98 -7.81
C PHE A 81 5.98 -21.68 -7.21
N VAL A 82 6.85 -20.96 -6.50
CA VAL A 82 6.64 -19.56 -6.11
C VAL A 82 7.89 -18.78 -6.45
N ASP A 83 7.71 -17.64 -7.11
CA ASP A 83 8.79 -16.71 -7.39
C ASP A 83 9.13 -15.93 -6.11
N HIS A 84 10.38 -16.01 -5.67
CA HIS A 84 10.84 -15.28 -4.48
C HIS A 84 10.91 -13.77 -4.77
N ASP A 85 11.10 -13.39 -6.03
CA ASP A 85 11.02 -12.01 -6.43
C ASP A 85 9.55 -11.55 -6.43
N SER A 86 9.30 -10.44 -5.75
CA SER A 86 7.99 -9.80 -5.75
C SER A 86 7.67 -9.26 -7.13
N LEU A 87 6.48 -9.60 -7.64
CA LEU A 87 5.94 -9.04 -8.88
C LEU A 87 5.46 -7.60 -8.68
N GLY A 88 5.25 -7.20 -7.42
CA GLY A 88 4.86 -5.85 -7.05
C GLY A 88 4.51 -5.74 -5.57
N SER A 89 4.72 -4.56 -5.01
CA SER A 89 4.41 -4.23 -3.63
C SER A 89 3.49 -3.01 -3.58
N ALA A 90 2.54 -3.05 -2.65
CA ALA A 90 1.58 -2.00 -2.42
C ALA A 90 1.57 -1.63 -0.93
N SER A 91 0.69 -0.73 -0.51
CA SER A 91 0.65 -0.25 0.88
C SER A 91 0.36 -1.33 1.94
N LEU A 92 -0.36 -2.40 1.58
CA LEU A 92 -0.82 -3.42 2.54
C LEU A 92 -0.29 -4.83 2.26
N ALA A 93 0.29 -5.06 1.10
CA ALA A 93 0.64 -6.40 0.65
C ALA A 93 1.68 -6.33 -0.45
N GLN A 94 2.38 -7.44 -0.65
CA GLN A 94 3.10 -7.69 -1.89
C GLN A 94 2.56 -8.94 -2.59
N VAL A 95 2.85 -9.04 -3.87
CA VAL A 95 2.36 -10.12 -4.74
C VAL A 95 3.52 -10.92 -5.30
N HIS A 96 3.36 -12.24 -5.31
CA HIS A 96 4.31 -13.18 -5.88
C HIS A 96 3.64 -13.96 -6.99
N ARG A 97 4.38 -14.26 -8.06
CA ARG A 97 3.96 -15.19 -9.10
C ARG A 97 4.08 -16.61 -8.55
N ALA A 98 3.10 -17.46 -8.78
CA ALA A 98 3.15 -18.86 -8.40
C ALA A 98 2.46 -19.78 -9.40
N VAL A 99 2.71 -21.08 -9.29
CA VAL A 99 2.07 -22.13 -10.10
C VAL A 99 1.40 -23.14 -9.18
N VAL A 100 0.14 -23.46 -9.46
CA VAL A 100 -0.61 -24.53 -8.77
C VAL A 100 -0.73 -25.73 -9.70
N CYS A 101 -0.40 -26.91 -9.19
CA CYS A 101 -0.64 -28.18 -9.88
C CYS A 101 -2.06 -28.66 -9.58
N LYS A 102 -2.82 -29.09 -10.59
CA LYS A 102 -4.12 -29.74 -10.39
C LYS A 102 -3.97 -31.26 -10.50
N ASP A 103 -4.68 -31.99 -9.64
CA ASP A 103 -4.73 -33.46 -9.61
C ASP A 103 -5.10 -34.14 -10.95
N GLN A 104 -5.64 -33.39 -11.92
CA GLN A 104 -6.09 -33.89 -13.23
C GLN A 104 -5.28 -33.32 -14.43
N GLY A 105 -4.00 -32.99 -14.23
CA GLY A 105 -3.03 -32.88 -15.33
C GLY A 105 -2.85 -31.50 -15.96
N GLY A 106 -3.08 -30.43 -15.20
CA GLY A 106 -2.82 -29.07 -15.68
C GLY A 106 -2.19 -28.19 -14.60
N THR A 107 -1.20 -27.40 -15.01
CA THR A 107 -0.66 -26.30 -14.20
C THR A 107 -1.49 -25.03 -14.43
N ARG A 108 -1.62 -24.21 -13.39
CA ARG A 108 -2.25 -22.88 -13.47
C ARG A 108 -1.33 -21.85 -12.84
N GLU A 109 -0.97 -20.82 -13.59
CA GLU A 109 -0.33 -19.63 -13.04
C GLU A 109 -1.32 -18.82 -12.20
N VAL A 110 -0.87 -18.37 -11.04
CA VAL A 110 -1.62 -17.54 -10.10
C VAL A 110 -0.74 -16.43 -9.55
N VAL A 111 -1.38 -15.43 -8.96
CA VAL A 111 -0.72 -14.37 -8.20
C VAL A 111 -1.11 -14.54 -6.74
N VAL A 112 -0.12 -14.75 -5.87
CA VAL A 112 -0.30 -14.90 -4.43
C VAL A 112 -0.08 -13.54 -3.79
N LYS A 113 -1.15 -12.94 -3.28
CA LYS A 113 -1.06 -11.67 -2.53
C LYS A 113 -0.95 -11.97 -1.04
N ILE A 114 0.16 -11.56 -0.45
CA ILE A 114 0.44 -11.77 0.98
C ILE A 114 0.43 -10.41 1.67
N MET A 115 -0.45 -10.25 2.65
CA MET A 115 -0.55 -9.03 3.46
C MET A 115 0.67 -8.87 4.36
N TYR A 116 1.10 -7.63 4.63
CA TYR A 116 2.19 -7.39 5.55
C TYR A 116 1.81 -7.70 7.01
N PRO A 117 2.75 -8.11 7.87
CA PRO A 117 2.46 -8.42 9.27
C PRO A 117 1.94 -7.21 10.05
N GLU A 118 2.30 -5.99 9.64
CA GLU A 118 1.85 -4.73 10.23
C GLU A 118 0.44 -4.27 9.81
N VAL A 119 -0.25 -5.01 8.92
CA VAL A 119 -1.54 -4.58 8.35
C VAL A 119 -2.62 -4.40 9.41
N ASP A 120 -2.72 -5.30 10.39
CA ASP A 120 -3.76 -5.20 11.42
C ASP A 120 -3.61 -3.93 12.26
N LYS A 121 -2.38 -3.60 12.66
CA LYS A 121 -2.08 -2.38 13.41
C LYS A 121 -2.37 -1.14 12.57
N THR A 122 -1.96 -1.16 11.31
CA THR A 122 -2.19 -0.05 10.37
C THR A 122 -3.69 0.15 10.14
N PHE A 123 -4.47 -0.92 10.02
CA PHE A 123 -5.91 -0.84 9.80
C PHE A 123 -6.65 -0.26 11.00
N LEU A 124 -6.29 -0.64 12.22
CA LEU A 124 -6.89 -0.06 13.44
C LEU A 124 -6.58 1.43 13.56
N LEU A 125 -5.34 1.83 13.29
CA LEU A 125 -4.95 3.25 13.26
C LEU A 125 -5.71 4.01 12.18
N ASP A 126 -5.90 3.42 11.00
CA ASP A 126 -6.72 4.00 9.92
C ASP A 126 -8.17 4.23 10.39
N LEU A 127 -8.75 3.28 11.13
CA LEU A 127 -10.10 3.40 11.67
C LEU A 127 -10.19 4.49 12.74
N ASP A 128 -9.22 4.56 13.65
CA ASP A 128 -9.16 5.62 14.67
C ASP A 128 -9.07 7.02 14.04
N ASN A 129 -8.26 7.16 12.99
CA ASN A 129 -8.14 8.40 12.23
C ASN A 129 -9.46 8.79 11.55
N VAL A 130 -10.18 7.83 10.94
CA VAL A 130 -11.51 8.08 10.36
C VAL A 130 -12.51 8.51 11.44
N LEU A 131 -12.53 7.82 12.58
CA LEU A 131 -13.43 8.15 13.69
C LEU A 131 -13.12 9.52 14.30
N LEU A 132 -11.84 9.92 14.35
CA LEU A 132 -11.44 11.27 14.76
C LEU A 132 -12.01 12.33 13.82
N LEU A 133 -11.92 12.12 12.51
CA LEU A 133 -12.45 13.04 11.50
C LEU A 133 -13.97 13.18 11.57
N CYS A 134 -14.71 12.10 11.85
CA CYS A 134 -16.17 12.14 11.99
C CYS A 134 -16.68 12.87 13.24
N LYS A 135 -15.80 13.22 14.19
CA LYS A 135 -16.17 13.99 15.40
C LYS A 135 -16.20 15.49 15.16
N PHE A 136 -15.77 15.96 13.99
CA PHE A 136 -15.81 17.35 13.55
C PHE A 136 -16.87 17.55 12.47
#